data_AF-A0AAV6LN84-F1
#
_entry.id   AF-A0AAV6LN84-F1
#
_cell.length_a   1.000
_cell.length_b   1.000
_cell.length_c   1.000
_cell.angle_alpha   90.00
_cell.angle_beta   90.00
_cell.angle_gamma   90.00
#
_symmetry.space_group_name_H-M   'P 1'
#
loop_
_entity.id
_entity.type
_entity.pdbx_description
1 polymer ?
#
loop_
_entity_poly.entity_id
_entity_poly.type
_entity_poly.pdbx_seq_one_letter_code
_entity_poly.pdbx_strand_id
1 'polypeptide(L)' 'MCDWIDNNKGLKHDDFGFTLVNFKHLLYTKNQERDEPFVLASQAQQIFYIQDPVDDDWNKTPVNIWRRLTGL' A
#
# COMPACT_ATOMS: atom_id res chain seq x y z
N MET A 1 -4.92 6.84 15.74
CA MET A 1 -4.26 7.37 14.56
C MET A 1 -3.78 6.18 13.72
N CYS A 2 -4.14 6.18 12.45
CA CYS A 2 -3.75 5.19 11.44
C CYS A 2 -2.31 5.44 10.98
N ASP A 3 -1.65 4.39 10.51
CA ASP A 3 -0.36 4.49 9.83
C ASP A 3 -0.61 4.77 8.35
N TRP A 4 -0.36 6.02 7.95
CA TRP A 4 -0.51 6.47 6.57
C TRP A 4 0.80 6.31 5.81
N ILE A 5 0.77 5.79 4.60
CA ILE A 5 1.95 5.63 3.75
C ILE A 5 2.25 6.93 3.00
N ASP A 6 3.52 7.29 2.88
CA ASP A 6 3.95 8.38 2.01
C ASP A 6 3.82 7.94 0.55
N ASN A 7 2.87 8.51 -0.18
CA ASN A 7 2.62 8.16 -1.58
C ASN A 7 3.83 8.36 -2.51
N ASN A 8 4.81 9.20 -2.12
CA ASN A 8 5.99 9.48 -2.94
C ASN A 8 7.15 8.52 -2.66
N LYS A 9 7.20 7.92 -1.47
CA LYS A 9 8.34 7.08 -1.01
C LYS A 9 7.95 5.65 -0.70
N GLY A 10 6.74 5.45 -0.19
CA GLY A 10 6.20 4.17 0.21
C GLY A 10 5.35 3.48 -0.84
N LEU A 11 5.18 4.06 -2.03
CA LEU A 11 4.48 3.45 -3.17
C LEU A 11 5.38 3.41 -4.42
N LYS A 12 5.35 2.29 -5.13
CA LYS A 12 5.88 2.17 -6.50
C LYS A 12 5.04 1.19 -7.32
N HIS A 13 5.22 1.22 -8.63
CA HIS A 13 4.66 0.21 -9.53
C HIS A 13 5.80 -0.60 -10.14
N ASP A 14 5.63 -1.92 -10.23
CA ASP A 14 6.58 -2.74 -10.98
C ASP A 14 6.25 -2.76 -12.49
N ASP A 15 7.14 -3.35 -13.27
CA ASP A 15 7.00 -3.48 -14.73
C ASP A 15 5.77 -4.31 -15.15
N PHE A 16 5.18 -5.06 -14.21
CA PHE A 16 3.98 -5.86 -14.43
C PHE A 16 2.69 -5.15 -13.97
N GLY A 17 2.80 -3.89 -13.51
CA GLY A 17 1.71 -3.04 -13.08
C GLY A 17 1.17 -3.35 -11.68
N PHE A 18 1.84 -4.18 -10.88
CA PHE A 18 1.49 -4.34 -9.47
C PHE A 18 1.90 -3.11 -8.69
N THR A 19 1.06 -2.68 -7.75
CA THR A 19 1.45 -1.69 -6.75
C THR A 19 2.25 -2.39 -5.66
N LEU A 20 3.39 -1.82 -5.31
CA LEU A 20 4.21 -2.22 -4.18
C LEU A 20 4.16 -1.15 -3.11
N VAL A 21 4.04 -1.59 -1.87
CA VAL A 21 3.92 -0.74 -0.69
C VAL A 21 5.06 -1.05 0.30
N ASN A 22 5.69 0.00 0.81
CA ASN A 22 6.72 -0.10 1.85
C ASN A 22 6.24 0.53 3.16
N PHE A 23 5.97 -0.31 4.17
CA PHE A 23 5.41 0.11 5.46
C PHE A 23 6.39 0.90 6.34
N LYS A 24 7.68 0.99 5.98
CA LYS A 24 8.66 1.81 6.70
C LYS A 24 8.58 3.28 6.30
N HIS A 25 7.93 3.60 5.18
CA HIS A 25 7.80 4.97 4.66
C HIS A 25 6.42 5.54 4.99
N LEU A 26 6.24 5.93 6.25
CA LEU A 26 5.03 6.58 6.73
C LEU A 26 5.01 8.07 6.36
N LEU A 27 3.83 8.58 6.02
CA LEU A 27 3.56 9.99 5.71
C LEU A 27 3.79 10.89 6.92
N TYR A 28 3.42 10.40 8.10
CA TYR A 28 3.63 11.08 9.38
C TYR A 28 4.39 10.18 10.34
N THR A 29 5.31 10.77 11.09
CA THR A 29 5.88 10.12 12.27
C THR A 29 4.95 10.38 13.47
N LYS A 30 4.99 9.51 14.51
CA LYS A 30 4.14 9.59 15.71
C LYS A 30 4.14 10.95 16.45
N ASN A 31 5.06 11.86 16.10
CA ASN A 31 5.17 13.17 16.72
C ASN A 31 4.55 14.30 15.86
N GLN A 32 3.97 13.99 14.69
CA GLN A 32 3.46 14.95 13.69
C GLN A 32 1.96 14.81 13.42
N GLU A 33 1.21 14.31 14.41
CA GLU A 33 -0.20 13.88 14.32
C GLU A 33 -1.25 14.97 14.01
N ARG A 34 -0.87 16.22 13.81
CA ARG A 34 -1.84 17.33 13.71
C ARG A 34 -2.58 17.41 12.38
N ASP A 35 -2.08 16.75 11.34
CA ASP A 35 -2.63 16.78 9.98
C ASP A 35 -3.00 15.37 9.47
N GLU A 36 -3.50 14.50 10.36
CA GLU A 36 -3.91 13.14 9.98
C GLU A 36 -5.10 13.19 9.00
N PRO A 37 -5.02 12.53 7.82
CA PRO A 37 -6.15 12.46 6.91
C PRO A 37 -7.26 11.57 7.47
N PHE A 38 -8.50 11.85 7.02
CA PHE A 38 -9.68 11.10 7.42
C PHE A 38 -10.31 10.40 6.22
N VAL A 39 -10.71 9.14 6.41
CA VAL A 39 -11.41 8.34 5.40
C VAL A 39 -12.60 7.62 6.02
N LEU A 40 -13.74 7.64 5.34
CA LEU A 40 -14.89 6.81 5.73
C LEU A 40 -14.64 5.35 5.34
N ALA A 41 -15.15 4.40 6.13
CA ALA A 41 -15.07 2.98 5.77
C ALA A 41 -15.67 2.70 4.38
N SER A 42 -16.71 3.43 3.99
CA SER A 42 -17.35 3.33 2.67
C SER A 42 -16.49 3.87 1.51
N GLN A 43 -15.45 4.66 1.80
CA GLN A 43 -14.51 5.20 0.83
C GLN A 43 -13.22 4.38 0.74
N ALA A 44 -13.02 3.41 1.64
CA ALA A 44 -11.84 2.58 1.70
C ALA A 44 -12.12 1.18 1.17
N GLN A 45 -11.17 0.64 0.38
CA GLN A 45 -11.19 -0.76 -0.01
C GLN A 45 -10.20 -1.52 0.87
N GLN A 46 -10.67 -2.59 1.53
CA GLN A 46 -9.79 -3.50 2.24
C GLN A 46 -9.07 -4.40 1.21
N ILE A 47 -7.74 -4.40 1.28
CA ILE A 47 -6.88 -5.28 0.48
C ILE A 47 -5.90 -5.99 1.41
N PHE A 48 -5.31 -7.08 0.92
CA PHE A 48 -4.20 -7.77 1.58
C PHE A 48 -2.90 -7.53 0.81
N TYR A 49 -1.78 -7.80 1.45
CA TYR A 49 -0.45 -7.63 0.90
C TYR A 49 0.32 -8.93 0.96
N ILE A 50 1.20 -9.15 -0.02
CA ILE A 50 2.12 -10.30 -0.05
C ILE A 50 3.53 -9.73 -0.08
N GLN A 51 4.43 -10.21 0.79
CA GLN A 51 5.82 -9.77 0.79
C GLN A 51 6.46 -10.04 -0.56
N ASP A 52 7.21 -9.06 -1.07
CA ASP A 52 7.95 -9.22 -2.31
C ASP A 52 9.13 -10.19 -2.10
N PRO A 53 9.31 -11.20 -2.97
CA PRO A 53 10.37 -12.19 -2.79
C PRO A 53 11.78 -11.67 -3.17
N VAL A 54 11.87 -10.51 -3.83
CA VAL A 54 13.12 -9.89 -4.28
C VAL A 54 13.59 -8.82 -3.27
N ASP A 55 12.66 -8.07 -2.69
CA ASP A 55 12.93 -6.98 -1.76
C ASP A 55 11.95 -7.03 -0.58
N ASP A 56 12.44 -7.50 0.57
CA ASP A 56 11.63 -7.85 1.74
C ASP A 56 10.97 -6.64 2.43
N ASP A 57 11.44 -5.43 2.12
CA ASP A 57 10.88 -4.17 2.58
C ASP A 57 9.62 -3.75 1.80
N TRP A 58 9.35 -4.40 0.68
CA TRP A 58 8.20 -4.12 -0.18
C TRP A 58 7.17 -5.24 -0.13
N ASN A 59 5.91 -4.85 -0.29
CA ASN A 59 4.78 -5.76 -0.32
C ASN A 59 3.90 -5.48 -1.52
N LYS A 60 3.58 -6.50 -2.29
CA LYS A 60 2.75 -6.43 -3.49
C LYS A 60 1.26 -6.45 -3.16
N THR A 61 0.50 -5.63 -3.87
CA THR A 61 -0.96 -5.73 -3.86
C THR A 61 -1.42 -6.76 -4.91
N PRO A 62 -2.28 -7.71 -4.53
CA PRO A 62 -2.74 -8.79 -5.40
C PRO A 62 -3.92 -8.39 -6.27
N VAL A 63 -4.28 -7.10 -6.36
CA VAL A 63 -5.44 -6.64 -7.13
C VAL A 63 -5.39 -7.15 -8.58
N ASN A 64 -4.19 -7.20 -9.18
CA ASN A 64 -3.98 -7.76 -10.51
C ASN A 64 -3.79 -9.29 -10.52
N ILE A 65 -3.43 -9.92 -9.38
CA ILE A 65 -3.38 -11.39 -9.24
C ILE A 65 -4.80 -11.95 -9.35
N TRP A 66 -5.78 -11.34 -8.67
CA TRP A 66 -7.17 -11.76 -8.77
C TRP A 66 -7.65 -11.75 -10.22
N ARG A 67 -7.36 -10.67 -10.96
CA ARG A 67 -7.67 -10.58 -12.38
C ARG A 67 -7.04 -11.71 -13.21
N ARG A 68 -5.80 -12.08 -12.91
CA ARG A 68 -5.08 -13.18 -13.57
C ARG A 68 -5.62 -14.57 -13.19
N LEU A 69 -6.07 -14.76 -11.95
CA LEU A 69 -6.67 -16.02 -11.47
C LEU A 69 -8.11 -16.19 -11.95
N THR A 70 -8.86 -15.11 -12.15
CA THR A 70 -10.24 -15.13 -12.63
C THR A 70 -10.36 -15.00 -14.15
N GLY A 71 -9.26 -14.70 -14.86
CA GLY A 71 -9.25 -14.60 -16.33
C GLY A 71 -10.07 -13.44 -16.88
N LEU A 72 -10.33 -12.40 -16.06
CA LEU A 72 -10.99 -11.16 -16.46
C LEU A 72 -10.03 -10.13 -17.06
#